data_AF-A0A0C1URM0-F1
#
_entry.id   AF-A0A0C1URM0-F1
#
_cell.length_a   1.000
_cell.length_b   1.000
_cell.length_c   1.000
_cell.angle_alpha   90.00
_cell.angle_beta   90.00
_cell.angle_gamma   90.00
#
_symmetry.space_group_name_H-M   'P 1'
#
loop_
_entity.id
_entity.type
_entity.pdbx_description
1 polymer ?
#
loop_
_entity_poly.entity_id
_entity_poly.type
_entity_poly.pdbx_seq_one_letter_code
_entity_poly.pdbx_strand_id
1 'polypeptide(L)'
;MRKDGSQAGSTALKLTVINSIKVMIVLNKGRQKTKTFFWSIFWSLLLLAFSIQKLCAWNLEKKIDQVVPLIQMMKNRYKDNVPEPIFQEAKGIGFISLYQASLFMKERQGVGLIIVRLPEGRWSGPLAVKVSGWDLGLSVGFLSADLLLVINTQETIDLLIKGTKCNIGVGQSAQPGLVELTEDQAISPTAAVYVYLISKKKLKGIAIGNIDLVADPETNWKYYQTKCIPYQILSGRIAVPESGQRLIQALLEPYRSLPVKPAERVVASPP
;
A
#
# COMPACT_ATOMS: atom_id res chain seq x y z
N MET A 1 -45.77 -48.69 -59.82
CA MET A 1 -45.82 -48.83 -58.35
C MET A 1 -44.72 -48.00 -57.74
N ARG A 2 -45.07 -47.16 -56.76
CA ARG A 2 -44.20 -46.24 -55.99
C ARG A 2 -42.95 -46.93 -55.43
N LYS A 3 -41.75 -46.33 -55.61
CA LYS A 3 -40.67 -46.41 -54.62
C LYS A 3 -39.53 -45.38 -54.79
N ASP A 4 -39.81 -44.19 -55.32
CA ASP A 4 -38.83 -43.09 -55.36
C ASP A 4 -39.21 -42.03 -54.33
N GLY A 5 -38.51 -41.99 -53.19
CA GLY A 5 -38.76 -40.95 -52.19
C GLY A 5 -38.09 -41.14 -50.83
N SER A 6 -37.63 -42.34 -50.49
CA SER A 6 -37.11 -42.60 -49.13
C SER A 6 -35.60 -42.38 -48.95
N GLN A 7 -34.79 -42.49 -50.01
CA GLN A 7 -33.33 -42.35 -49.85
C GLN A 7 -32.79 -40.91 -49.87
N ALA A 8 -33.47 -39.97 -50.53
CA ALA A 8 -32.99 -38.59 -50.65
C ALA A 8 -33.10 -37.79 -49.32
N GLY A 9 -34.12 -38.09 -48.49
CA GLY A 9 -34.32 -37.39 -47.21
C GLY A 9 -33.32 -37.78 -46.12
N SER A 10 -32.85 -39.04 -46.11
CA SER A 10 -31.94 -39.57 -45.08
C SER A 10 -30.50 -39.07 -45.25
N THR A 11 -30.03 -38.93 -46.50
CA THR A 11 -28.71 -38.37 -46.81
C THR A 11 -28.64 -36.86 -46.57
N ALA A 12 -29.71 -36.12 -46.88
CA ALA A 12 -29.78 -34.68 -46.60
C ALA A 12 -29.79 -34.36 -45.09
N LEU A 13 -30.52 -35.15 -44.29
CA LEU A 13 -30.52 -35.04 -42.83
C LEU A 13 -29.16 -35.41 -42.23
N LYS A 14 -28.52 -36.48 -42.71
CA LYS A 14 -27.17 -36.88 -42.26
C LYS A 14 -26.11 -35.81 -42.57
N LEU A 15 -26.14 -35.20 -43.75
CA LEU A 15 -25.18 -34.15 -44.12
C LEU A 15 -25.36 -32.89 -43.23
N THR A 16 -26.60 -32.52 -42.95
CA THR A 16 -26.93 -31.32 -42.14
C THR A 16 -26.50 -31.49 -40.68
N VAL A 17 -26.69 -32.69 -40.10
CA VAL A 17 -26.25 -33.01 -38.73
C VAL A 17 -24.72 -33.07 -38.65
N ILE A 18 -24.04 -33.68 -39.62
CA ILE A 18 -22.57 -33.77 -39.64
C ILE A 18 -21.93 -32.39 -39.77
N ASN A 19 -22.46 -31.51 -40.63
CA ASN A 19 -21.95 -30.13 -40.75
C ASN A 19 -22.21 -29.31 -39.47
N SER A 20 -23.36 -29.49 -38.81
CA SER A 20 -23.67 -28.79 -37.56
C SER A 20 -22.74 -29.20 -36.40
N ILE A 21 -22.39 -30.48 -36.30
CA ILE A 21 -21.42 -30.99 -35.31
C ILE A 21 -20.01 -30.47 -35.62
N LYS A 22 -19.60 -30.43 -36.89
CA LYS A 22 -18.30 -29.85 -37.31
C LYS A 22 -18.21 -28.36 -36.96
N VAL A 23 -19.26 -27.59 -37.22
CA VAL A 23 -19.33 -26.15 -36.85
C VAL A 23 -19.26 -25.98 -35.33
N MET A 24 -19.97 -26.82 -34.56
CA MET A 24 -19.95 -26.75 -33.10
C MET A 24 -18.58 -27.10 -32.50
N ILE A 25 -17.86 -28.08 -33.07
CA ILE A 25 -16.48 -28.44 -32.67
C ILE A 25 -15.51 -27.30 -33.01
N VAL A 26 -15.62 -26.66 -34.18
CA VAL A 26 -14.77 -25.54 -34.59
C VAL A 26 -15.01 -24.31 -33.70
N LEU A 27 -16.27 -24.01 -33.36
CA LEU A 27 -16.62 -22.91 -32.45
C LEU A 27 -16.10 -23.14 -31.02
N ASN A 28 -16.12 -24.39 -30.53
CA ASN A 28 -15.56 -24.72 -29.21
C ASN A 28 -14.02 -24.62 -29.19
N LYS A 29 -13.36 -25.01 -30.29
CA LYS A 29 -11.89 -24.91 -30.44
C LYS A 29 -11.39 -23.46 -30.42
N GLY A 30 -12.16 -22.53 -30.98
CA GLY A 30 -11.88 -21.08 -30.93
C GLY A 30 -11.99 -20.50 -29.51
N ARG A 31 -13.02 -20.90 -28.75
CA ARG A 31 -13.24 -20.45 -27.35
C ARG A 31 -12.23 -21.02 -26.35
N GLN A 32 -11.66 -22.20 -26.63
CA GLN A 32 -10.58 -22.77 -25.82
C GLN A 32 -9.22 -22.12 -26.10
N LYS A 33 -8.90 -21.83 -27.37
CA LYS A 33 -7.65 -21.17 -27.74
C LYS A 33 -7.55 -19.76 -27.16
N THR A 34 -8.65 -19.02 -27.05
CA THR A 34 -8.64 -17.71 -26.40
C THR A 34 -8.34 -17.82 -24.91
N LYS A 35 -8.95 -18.78 -24.19
CA LYS A 35 -8.69 -19.00 -22.75
C LYS A 35 -7.22 -19.33 -22.46
N THR A 36 -6.60 -20.20 -23.25
CA THR A 36 -5.17 -20.56 -23.04
C THR A 36 -4.22 -19.44 -23.44
N PHE A 37 -4.58 -18.62 -24.44
CA PHE A 37 -3.81 -17.45 -24.85
C PHE A 37 -3.84 -16.34 -23.79
N PHE A 38 -5.02 -16.07 -23.19
CA PHE A 38 -5.14 -15.15 -22.06
C PHE A 38 -4.37 -15.63 -20.83
N TRP A 39 -4.37 -16.94 -20.56
CA TRP A 39 -3.63 -17.48 -19.42
C TRP A 39 -2.11 -17.37 -19.62
N SER A 40 -1.61 -17.63 -20.82
CA SER A 40 -0.20 -17.44 -21.19
C SER A 40 0.25 -15.97 -21.09
N ILE A 41 -0.57 -15.02 -21.54
CA ILE A 41 -0.29 -13.59 -21.40
C ILE A 41 -0.30 -13.17 -19.92
N PHE A 42 -1.25 -13.68 -19.14
CA PHE A 42 -1.31 -13.42 -17.71
C PHE A 42 -0.07 -13.97 -16.98
N TRP A 43 0.33 -15.21 -17.23
CA TRP A 43 1.52 -15.81 -16.61
C TRP A 43 2.83 -15.19 -17.11
N SER A 44 2.91 -14.75 -18.36
CA SER A 44 4.10 -14.04 -18.89
C SER A 44 4.21 -12.61 -18.37
N LEU A 45 3.10 -11.88 -18.21
CA LEU A 45 3.07 -10.59 -17.49
C LEU A 45 3.38 -10.77 -16.00
N LEU A 46 2.93 -11.86 -15.38
CA LEU A 46 3.26 -12.19 -13.98
C LEU A 46 4.77 -12.47 -13.82
N LEU A 47 5.38 -13.21 -14.76
CA LEU A 47 6.82 -13.48 -14.79
C LEU A 47 7.64 -12.21 -15.10
N LEU A 48 7.15 -11.34 -15.98
CA LEU A 48 7.77 -10.06 -16.28
C LEU A 48 7.69 -9.10 -15.08
N ALA A 49 6.54 -9.06 -14.38
CA ALA A 49 6.34 -8.29 -13.16
C ALA A 49 7.25 -8.78 -12.02
N PHE A 50 7.50 -10.10 -11.94
CA PHE A 50 8.43 -10.67 -10.96
C PHE A 50 9.89 -10.24 -11.22
N SER A 51 10.29 -10.07 -12.49
CA SER A 51 11.63 -9.57 -12.85
C SER A 51 11.86 -8.09 -12.51
N ILE A 52 10.80 -7.28 -12.46
CA ILE A 52 10.89 -5.82 -12.18
C ILE A 52 11.12 -5.54 -10.68
N GLN A 53 10.87 -6.51 -9.79
CA GLN A 53 11.04 -6.34 -8.33
C GLN A 53 12.47 -5.93 -7.92
N LYS A 54 13.49 -6.26 -8.73
CA LYS A 54 14.90 -5.95 -8.43
C LYS A 54 15.33 -4.50 -8.69
N LEU A 55 14.54 -3.67 -9.39
CA LEU A 55 14.97 -2.32 -9.77
C LEU A 55 14.60 -1.20 -8.80
N CYS A 56 13.81 -1.47 -7.77
CA CYS A 56 13.43 -0.48 -6.76
C CYS A 56 14.27 -0.64 -5.49
N ALA A 57 15.59 -0.55 -5.62
CA ALA A 57 16.46 -0.33 -4.47
C ALA A 57 16.24 1.09 -3.95
N TRP A 58 15.19 1.27 -3.16
CA TRP A 58 14.87 2.54 -2.52
C TRP A 58 15.95 2.89 -1.48
N ASN A 59 16.07 4.17 -1.16
CA ASN A 59 17.09 4.66 -0.22
C ASN A 59 16.40 5.32 0.98
N LEU A 60 16.70 4.81 2.18
CA LEU A 60 16.17 5.33 3.44
C LEU A 60 16.58 6.79 3.69
N GLU A 61 17.81 7.19 3.36
CA GLU A 61 18.27 8.57 3.50
C GLU A 61 17.44 9.54 2.67
N LYS A 62 17.23 9.22 1.38
CA LYS A 62 16.39 10.04 0.49
C LYS A 62 14.95 10.12 0.99
N LYS A 63 14.43 9.03 1.58
CA LYS A 63 13.10 9.02 2.18
C LYS A 63 13.03 9.93 3.40
N ILE A 64 14.06 9.93 4.24
CA ILE A 64 14.17 10.82 5.40
C ILE A 64 14.17 12.28 4.95
N ASP A 65 14.96 12.63 3.93
CA ASP A 65 15.02 13.99 3.39
C ASP A 65 13.67 14.49 2.86
N GLN A 66 12.81 13.58 2.37
CA GLN A 66 11.44 13.89 1.96
C GLN A 66 10.48 14.03 3.15
N VAL A 67 10.69 13.27 4.23
CA VAL A 67 9.81 13.23 5.41
C VAL A 67 10.03 14.42 6.34
N VAL A 68 11.27 14.87 6.51
CA VAL A 68 11.63 16.03 7.35
C VAL A 68 10.75 17.27 7.06
N PRO A 69 10.66 17.77 5.80
CA PRO A 69 9.83 18.93 5.51
C PRO A 69 8.33 18.64 5.70
N LEU A 70 7.87 17.40 5.52
CA LEU A 70 6.47 17.04 5.74
C LEU A 70 6.10 17.16 7.23
N ILE A 71 6.98 16.69 8.13
CA ILE A 71 6.79 16.84 9.58
C ILE A 71 6.70 18.32 9.96
N GLN A 72 7.65 19.12 9.47
CA GLN A 72 7.68 20.55 9.74
C GLN A 72 6.41 21.23 9.20
N MET A 73 5.97 20.89 7.99
CA MET A 73 4.73 21.41 7.42
C MET A 73 3.49 21.03 8.25
N MET A 74 3.40 19.79 8.74
CA MET A 74 2.27 19.33 9.56
C MET A 74 2.24 20.05 10.92
N LYS A 75 3.41 20.21 11.55
CA LYS A 75 3.54 20.88 12.86
C LYS A 75 3.33 22.39 12.77
N ASN A 76 3.64 22.99 11.61
CA ASN A 76 3.40 24.40 11.33
C ASN A 76 1.94 24.71 10.91
N ARG A 77 1.20 23.72 10.43
CA ARG A 77 -0.21 23.82 10.01
C ARG A 77 -1.11 22.94 10.87
N TYR A 78 -1.02 23.11 12.19
CA TYR A 78 -1.72 22.33 13.20
C TYR A 78 -3.23 22.18 12.97
N LYS A 79 -3.90 23.20 12.42
CA LYS A 79 -5.37 23.25 12.33
C LYS A 79 -5.97 22.31 11.28
N ASP A 80 -5.19 21.90 10.26
CA ASP A 80 -5.70 21.17 9.09
C ASP A 80 -5.10 19.77 8.90
N ASN A 81 -4.25 19.29 9.83
CA ASN A 81 -3.50 18.04 9.68
C ASN A 81 -3.71 17.08 10.86
N VAL A 82 -2.71 16.93 11.73
CA VAL A 82 -2.67 15.94 12.81
C VAL A 82 -2.80 16.66 14.15
N PRO A 83 -3.80 16.31 14.99
CA PRO A 83 -3.92 16.87 16.32
C PRO A 83 -2.65 16.61 17.14
N GLU A 84 -2.09 17.68 17.71
CA GLU A 84 -0.96 17.68 18.65
C GLU A 84 -1.08 16.62 19.76
N PRO A 85 -2.25 16.43 20.43
CA PRO A 85 -2.35 15.40 21.47
C PRO A 85 -2.01 14.00 20.96
N ILE A 86 -2.44 13.67 19.74
CA ILE A 86 -2.23 12.35 19.13
C ILE A 86 -0.76 12.13 18.81
N PHE A 87 -0.06 13.19 18.40
CA PHE A 87 1.38 13.12 18.12
C PHE A 87 2.23 13.09 19.40
N GLN A 88 1.79 13.78 20.46
CA GLN A 88 2.48 13.79 21.75
C GLN A 88 2.36 12.45 22.50
N GLU A 89 1.21 11.80 22.39
CA GLU A 89 0.95 10.47 22.98
C GLU A 89 1.51 9.32 22.14
N ALA A 90 1.97 9.60 20.91
CA ALA A 90 2.50 8.59 20.00
C ALA A 90 3.69 7.84 20.62
N LYS A 91 3.58 6.50 20.67
CA LYS A 91 4.68 5.60 21.02
C LYS A 91 5.58 5.32 19.82
N GLY A 92 5.05 5.46 18.61
CA GLY A 92 5.82 5.35 17.38
C GLY A 92 5.16 6.12 16.25
N ILE A 93 5.97 6.51 15.27
CA ILE A 93 5.54 7.25 14.09
C ILE A 93 6.12 6.57 12.86
N GLY A 94 5.29 6.32 11.87
CA GLY A 94 5.68 5.74 10.59
C GLY A 94 5.34 6.64 9.42
N PHE A 95 6.18 6.64 8.40
CA PHE A 95 5.93 7.34 7.12
C PHE A 95 6.02 6.33 5.99
N ILE A 96 4.88 6.07 5.34
CA ILE A 96 4.76 5.04 4.31
C ILE A 96 4.35 5.69 3.00
N SER A 97 5.06 5.40 1.90
CA SER A 97 4.50 5.60 0.56
C SER A 97 3.95 4.27 0.07
N LEU A 98 2.67 4.29 -0.27
CA LEU A 98 1.91 3.15 -0.73
C LEU A 98 1.54 3.34 -2.20
N TYR A 99 1.73 2.28 -2.97
CA TYR A 99 1.24 2.14 -4.33
C TYR A 99 0.20 1.03 -4.36
N GLN A 100 -0.92 1.31 -4.98
CA GLN A 100 -2.01 0.36 -5.16
C GLN A 100 -2.29 0.21 -6.65
N ALA A 101 -2.25 -1.02 -7.15
CA ALA A 101 -2.72 -1.37 -8.47
C ALA A 101 -3.93 -2.31 -8.33
N SER A 102 -4.99 -2.08 -9.09
CA SER A 102 -6.18 -2.92 -9.01
C SER A 102 -6.79 -3.27 -10.37
N LEU A 103 -7.18 -4.54 -10.51
CA LEU A 103 -7.97 -5.11 -11.60
C LEU A 103 -8.64 -6.40 -11.10
N PHE A 104 -9.85 -6.30 -10.54
CA PHE A 104 -10.58 -7.38 -9.82
C PHE A 104 -9.89 -7.91 -8.54
N MET A 105 -8.56 -7.87 -8.50
CA MET A 105 -7.71 -7.98 -7.32
C MET A 105 -6.98 -6.65 -7.11
N LYS A 106 -6.85 -6.20 -5.86
CA LYS A 106 -6.08 -5.02 -5.45
C LYS A 106 -4.79 -5.50 -4.82
N GLU A 107 -3.66 -5.11 -5.39
CA GLU A 107 -2.35 -5.33 -4.80
C GLU A 107 -1.82 -3.99 -4.26
N ARG A 108 -1.27 -4.03 -3.04
CA ARG A 108 -0.67 -2.90 -2.35
C ARG A 108 0.79 -3.22 -2.08
N GLN A 109 1.66 -2.33 -2.52
CA GLN A 109 3.09 -2.41 -2.24
C GLN A 109 3.60 -1.03 -1.83
N GLY A 110 4.56 -0.99 -0.93
CA GLY A 110 5.07 0.28 -0.45
C GLY A 110 6.37 0.15 0.31
N VAL A 111 6.96 1.29 0.58
CA VAL A 111 8.18 1.41 1.38
C VAL A 111 8.05 2.61 2.30
N GLY A 112 8.71 2.53 3.43
CA GLY A 112 8.63 3.59 4.41
C GLY A 112 9.62 3.42 5.54
N LEU A 113 9.48 4.29 6.52
CA LEU A 113 10.28 4.25 7.73
C LEU A 113 9.39 4.30 8.96
N ILE A 114 9.87 3.75 10.07
CA ILE A 114 9.23 3.81 11.38
C ILE A 114 10.26 4.26 12.41
N ILE A 115 9.85 5.14 13.31
CA ILE A 115 10.62 5.58 14.47
C ILE A 115 9.79 5.33 15.72
N VAL A 116 10.44 4.93 16.80
CA VAL A 116 9.79 4.58 18.06
C VAL A 116 10.30 5.48 19.17
N ARG A 117 9.40 5.85 20.09
CA ARG A 117 9.74 6.60 21.28
C ARG A 117 10.30 5.65 22.32
N LEU A 118 11.52 5.91 22.74
CA LEU A 118 12.22 5.16 23.78
C LEU A 118 11.64 5.51 25.16
N PRO A 119 11.79 4.62 26.16
CA PRO A 119 11.35 4.88 27.54
C PRO A 119 11.94 6.15 28.15
N GLU A 120 13.12 6.56 27.69
CA GLU A 120 13.81 7.80 28.09
C GLU A 120 13.17 9.08 27.48
N GLY A 121 12.12 8.95 26.69
CA GLY A 121 11.46 10.06 26.00
C GLY A 121 12.14 10.50 24.70
N ARG A 122 13.32 9.95 24.39
CA ARG A 122 14.04 10.15 23.11
C ARG A 122 13.45 9.31 21.98
N TRP A 123 13.67 9.71 20.74
CA TRP A 123 13.30 8.91 19.56
C TRP A 123 14.43 7.96 19.16
N SER A 124 14.06 6.77 18.67
CA SER A 124 14.99 5.79 18.10
C SER A 124 15.52 6.22 16.74
N GLY A 125 16.45 5.44 16.18
CA GLY A 125 16.80 5.58 14.76
C GLY A 125 15.64 5.16 13.84
N PRO A 126 15.64 5.64 12.57
CA PRO A 126 14.66 5.22 11.57
C PRO A 126 14.88 3.77 11.15
N LEU A 127 13.83 2.96 11.25
CA LEU A 127 13.77 1.59 10.74
C LEU A 127 13.14 1.59 9.35
N ALA A 128 13.86 1.10 8.34
CA ALA A 128 13.30 0.84 7.02
C ALA A 128 12.29 -0.30 7.07
N VAL A 129 11.11 -0.08 6.50
CA VAL A 129 10.03 -1.07 6.38
C VAL A 129 9.52 -1.16 4.94
N LYS A 130 9.17 -2.38 4.56
CA LYS A 130 8.43 -2.71 3.35
C LYS A 130 6.99 -2.97 3.72
N VAL A 131 6.10 -2.58 2.81
CA VAL A 131 4.66 -2.75 2.94
C VAL A 131 4.17 -3.64 1.82
N SER A 132 3.42 -4.67 2.17
CA SER A 132 2.80 -5.58 1.21
C SER A 132 1.40 -5.92 1.67
N GLY A 133 0.42 -5.87 0.78
CA GLY A 133 -0.94 -6.24 1.11
C GLY A 133 -1.71 -6.56 -0.16
N TRP A 134 -2.79 -7.31 -0.03
CA TRP A 134 -3.66 -7.60 -1.16
C TRP A 134 -5.10 -7.75 -0.68
N ASP A 135 -6.03 -7.54 -1.60
CA ASP A 135 -7.46 -7.56 -1.33
C ASP A 135 -8.23 -7.93 -2.60
N LEU A 136 -9.40 -8.55 -2.48
CA LEU A 136 -10.27 -8.89 -3.61
C LEU A 136 -11.36 -7.84 -3.72
N GLY A 137 -11.56 -7.23 -4.90
CA GLY A 137 -12.61 -6.23 -5.07
C GLY A 137 -12.82 -5.74 -6.50
N LEU A 138 -14.04 -5.28 -6.78
CA LEU A 138 -14.48 -4.76 -8.08
C LEU A 138 -13.99 -3.33 -8.32
N SER A 139 -12.67 -3.12 -8.33
CA SER A 139 -12.06 -1.84 -8.67
C SER A 139 -11.01 -2.03 -9.77
N VAL A 140 -10.89 -1.02 -10.63
CA VAL A 140 -9.85 -0.95 -11.65
C VAL A 140 -9.15 0.40 -11.53
N GLY A 141 -7.84 0.40 -11.40
CA GLY A 141 -7.08 1.64 -11.35
C GLY A 141 -5.67 1.50 -10.79
N PHE A 142 -4.95 2.62 -10.80
CA PHE A 142 -3.67 2.78 -10.13
C PHE A 142 -3.74 4.00 -9.23
N LEU A 143 -3.16 3.88 -8.04
CA LEU A 143 -3.23 4.92 -7.04
C LEU A 143 -1.95 4.94 -6.19
N SER A 144 -1.54 6.15 -5.77
CA SER A 144 -0.39 6.36 -4.88
C SER A 144 -0.82 7.21 -3.69
N ALA A 145 -0.36 6.85 -2.49
CA ALA A 145 -0.70 7.52 -1.25
C ALA A 145 0.52 7.66 -0.34
N ASP A 146 0.64 8.80 0.31
CA ASP A 146 1.64 9.03 1.36
C ASP A 146 0.92 9.10 2.70
N LEU A 147 1.30 8.20 3.60
CA LEU A 147 0.64 7.93 4.87
C LEU A 147 1.56 8.26 6.04
N LEU A 148 0.98 8.86 7.06
CA LEU A 148 1.54 8.97 8.39
C LEU A 148 0.82 7.95 9.30
N LEU A 149 1.58 7.03 9.85
CA LEU A 149 1.13 6.07 10.86
C LEU A 149 1.48 6.61 12.24
N VAL A 150 0.51 6.66 13.15
CA VAL A 150 0.73 6.98 14.55
C VAL A 150 0.41 5.75 15.39
N ILE A 151 1.44 5.15 15.98
CA ILE A 151 1.35 3.91 16.75
C ILE A 151 1.21 4.27 18.23
N ASN A 152 0.14 3.82 18.88
CA ASN A 152 -0.14 4.14 20.29
C ASN A 152 -0.06 2.90 21.23
N THR A 153 0.00 1.69 20.68
CA THR A 153 0.09 0.45 21.46
C THR A 153 1.51 -0.08 21.55
N GLN A 154 1.88 -0.59 22.73
CA GLN A 154 3.20 -1.20 22.92
C GLN A 154 3.32 -2.54 22.18
N GLU A 155 2.22 -3.28 22.05
CA GLU A 155 2.19 -4.56 21.34
C GLU A 155 2.66 -4.43 19.88
N THR A 156 2.21 -3.38 19.18
CA THR A 156 2.63 -3.08 17.80
C THR A 156 4.13 -2.76 17.74
N ILE A 157 4.62 -2.00 18.72
CA ILE A 157 6.06 -1.70 18.85
C ILE A 157 6.86 -2.98 19.08
N ASP A 158 6.39 -3.87 19.96
CA ASP A 158 7.07 -5.12 20.28
C ASP A 158 7.13 -6.07 19.08
N LEU A 159 6.09 -6.12 18.25
CA LEU A 159 6.10 -6.87 16.99
C LEU A 159 7.14 -6.34 16.01
N LEU A 160 7.23 -5.03 15.86
CA LEU A 160 8.24 -4.37 15.01
C LEU A 160 9.65 -4.59 15.53
N ILE A 161 9.84 -4.51 16.85
CA ILE A 161 11.11 -4.79 17.53
C ILE A 161 11.56 -6.24 17.32
N LYS A 162 10.62 -7.19 17.42
CA LYS A 162 10.89 -8.61 17.14
C LYS A 162 11.20 -8.87 15.66
N GLY A 163 10.92 -7.92 14.77
CA GLY A 163 11.05 -8.09 13.32
C GLY A 163 9.96 -8.99 12.72
N THR A 164 8.87 -9.22 13.45
CA THR A 164 7.72 -9.99 12.97
C THR A 164 6.86 -9.12 12.06
N LYS A 165 6.13 -9.75 11.14
CA LYS A 165 5.15 -9.07 10.31
C LYS A 165 4.10 -8.39 11.20
N CYS A 166 3.91 -7.10 11.02
CA CYS A 166 2.90 -6.32 11.72
C CYS A 166 1.76 -6.01 10.75
N ASN A 167 0.61 -6.66 10.90
CA ASN A 167 -0.55 -6.41 10.05
C ASN A 167 -1.33 -5.18 10.53
N ILE A 168 -1.64 -4.28 9.61
CA ILE A 168 -2.54 -3.14 9.80
C ILE A 168 -3.80 -3.43 8.97
N GLY A 169 -4.89 -3.81 9.66
CA GLY A 169 -6.22 -4.05 9.07
C GLY A 169 -6.88 -5.37 9.50
N VAL A 170 -6.11 -6.33 10.00
CA VAL A 170 -6.58 -7.54 10.68
C VAL A 170 -6.04 -7.49 12.10
N GLY A 171 -6.87 -7.05 13.04
CA GLY A 171 -6.47 -7.05 14.45
C GLY A 171 -6.05 -8.46 14.88
N GLN A 172 -5.01 -8.57 15.72
CA GLN A 172 -4.83 -9.77 16.55
C GLN A 172 -6.02 -9.97 17.51
N SER A 173 -6.82 -8.92 17.74
CA SER A 173 -8.19 -9.00 18.21
C SER A 173 -9.15 -8.73 17.03
N ALA A 174 -9.61 -9.82 16.42
CA ALA A 174 -10.79 -9.96 15.57
C ALA A 174 -11.50 -8.66 15.11
N GLN A 175 -11.17 -8.18 13.91
CA GLN A 175 -12.13 -7.66 12.91
C GLN A 175 -11.38 -7.28 11.62
N PRO A 176 -11.73 -7.86 10.46
CA PRO A 176 -11.28 -7.36 9.15
C PRO A 176 -12.05 -6.07 8.85
N GLY A 177 -11.35 -4.94 8.87
CA GLY A 177 -11.94 -3.62 8.60
C GLY A 177 -11.20 -2.90 7.47
N LEU A 178 -11.87 -2.71 6.33
CA LEU A 178 -11.44 -1.75 5.31
C LEU A 178 -11.65 -0.33 5.88
N VAL A 179 -10.58 0.45 6.03
CA VAL A 179 -10.68 1.84 6.47
C VAL A 179 -10.75 2.73 5.24
N GLU A 180 -11.94 3.21 4.91
CA GLU A 180 -12.11 4.27 3.90
C GLU A 180 -11.58 5.59 4.45
N LEU A 181 -10.51 6.09 3.84
CA LEU A 181 -9.95 7.41 4.12
C LEU A 181 -10.70 8.42 3.26
N THR A 182 -11.75 9.00 3.84
CA THR A 182 -12.54 10.07 3.22
C THR A 182 -11.96 11.42 3.63
N GLU A 183 -11.39 12.11 2.65
CA GLU A 183 -10.81 13.47 2.56
C GLU A 183 -10.17 14.20 3.76
N ASP A 184 -10.39 13.89 5.04
CA ASP A 184 -9.70 14.56 6.17
C ASP A 184 -9.71 13.73 7.47
N GLN A 185 -10.01 12.42 7.43
CA GLN A 185 -10.20 11.64 8.67
C GLN A 185 -9.16 10.54 8.91
N ALA A 186 -8.59 10.57 10.11
CA ALA A 186 -8.00 9.42 10.76
C ALA A 186 -9.12 8.49 11.19
N ILE A 187 -9.22 7.33 10.55
CA ILE A 187 -10.14 6.29 10.99
C ILE A 187 -9.30 5.08 11.37
N SER A 188 -9.55 4.62 12.59
CA SER A 188 -8.86 3.52 13.27
C SER A 188 -9.60 2.22 12.96
N PRO A 189 -8.95 1.18 12.43
CA PRO A 189 -9.39 -0.17 12.71
C PRO A 189 -8.78 -0.52 14.08
N THR A 190 -9.55 -0.32 15.14
CA THR A 190 -9.26 -0.96 16.44
C THR A 190 -8.01 -0.47 17.19
N ALA A 191 -7.99 0.80 17.63
CA ALA A 191 -7.19 1.41 18.73
C ALA A 191 -5.63 1.31 18.72
N ALA A 192 -5.00 0.55 17.84
CA ALA A 192 -3.56 0.30 17.90
C ALA A 192 -2.71 1.31 17.09
N VAL A 193 -3.18 1.66 15.88
CA VAL A 193 -2.46 2.53 14.94
C VAL A 193 -3.44 3.44 14.21
N TYR A 194 -3.21 4.75 14.27
CA TYR A 194 -3.92 5.75 13.46
C TYR A 194 -3.22 5.96 12.13
N VAL A 195 -3.98 6.13 11.06
CA VAL A 195 -3.47 6.37 9.70
C VAL A 195 -3.97 7.72 9.22
N TYR A 196 -3.03 8.61 8.88
CA TYR A 196 -3.28 9.96 8.36
C TYR A 196 -2.76 10.07 6.92
N LEU A 197 -3.48 10.81 6.08
CA LEU A 197 -3.06 11.12 4.73
C LEU A 197 -2.27 12.43 4.71
N ILE A 198 -1.08 12.42 4.11
CA ILE A 198 -0.20 13.60 4.09
C ILE A 198 -0.59 14.56 2.94
N SER A 199 -1.20 14.08 1.85
CA SER A 199 -1.52 14.90 0.67
C SER A 199 -2.99 14.84 0.25
N LYS A 200 -3.66 15.99 0.31
CA LYS A 200 -5.05 16.19 -0.13
C LYS A 200 -5.25 16.06 -1.66
N LYS A 201 -4.19 16.23 -2.47
CA LYS A 201 -4.30 16.34 -3.94
C LYS A 201 -4.38 15.00 -4.68
N LYS A 202 -4.18 13.86 -4.02
CA LYS A 202 -4.07 12.56 -4.71
C LYS A 202 -5.21 11.58 -4.44
N LEU A 203 -6.20 11.94 -3.61
CA LEU A 203 -6.93 10.93 -2.85
C LEU A 203 -8.44 11.20 -2.75
N LYS A 204 -9.21 10.69 -3.71
CA LYS A 204 -10.64 10.39 -3.52
C LYS A 204 -10.80 8.88 -3.38
N GLY A 205 -11.17 8.38 -2.18
CA GLY A 205 -11.67 7.01 -1.98
C GLY A 205 -10.63 5.90 -1.79
N ILE A 206 -9.53 6.11 -1.05
CA ILE A 206 -8.67 4.98 -0.65
C ILE A 206 -9.27 4.26 0.55
N ALA A 207 -9.50 2.96 0.41
CA ALA A 207 -9.63 2.07 1.55
C ALA A 207 -8.27 1.41 1.89
N ILE A 208 -7.71 1.73 3.06
CA ILE A 208 -6.47 1.11 3.57
C ILE A 208 -6.84 0.05 4.58
N GLY A 209 -6.41 -1.18 4.32
CA GLY A 209 -6.59 -2.34 5.17
C GLY A 209 -5.80 -3.51 4.59
N ASN A 210 -5.55 -4.52 5.41
CA ASN A 210 -4.81 -5.73 5.05
C ASN A 210 -3.41 -5.46 4.49
N ILE A 211 -2.65 -4.57 5.13
CA ILE A 211 -1.24 -4.36 4.81
C ILE A 211 -0.35 -4.96 5.89
N ASP A 212 0.67 -5.69 5.49
CA ASP A 212 1.74 -6.16 6.35
C ASP A 212 2.90 -5.17 6.29
N LEU A 213 3.35 -4.74 7.46
CA LEU A 213 4.61 -4.04 7.65
C LEU A 213 5.68 -5.06 8.02
N VAL A 214 6.77 -5.06 7.27
CA VAL A 214 7.91 -5.95 7.51
C VAL A 214 9.18 -5.10 7.49
N ALA A 215 10.09 -5.33 8.45
CA ALA A 215 11.39 -4.69 8.42
C ALA A 215 12.14 -5.05 7.13
N ASP A 216 12.92 -4.11 6.59
CA ASP A 216 13.72 -4.31 5.38
C ASP A 216 15.21 -4.40 5.74
N PRO A 217 15.77 -5.59 6.03
CA PRO A 217 17.12 -5.72 6.56
C PRO A 217 18.18 -5.17 5.59
N GLU A 218 18.01 -5.41 4.29
CA GLU A 218 18.97 -4.96 3.28
C GLU A 218 19.11 -3.43 3.26
N THR A 219 17.98 -2.72 3.27
CA THR A 219 17.98 -1.25 3.31
C THR A 219 18.52 -0.72 4.63
N ASN A 220 18.18 -1.37 5.75
CA ASN A 220 18.72 -1.02 7.07
C ASN A 220 20.24 -1.20 7.11
N TRP A 221 20.78 -2.32 6.63
CA TRP A 221 22.21 -2.59 6.63
C TRP A 221 22.98 -1.61 5.77
N LYS A 222 22.41 -1.23 4.61
CA LYS A 222 22.99 -0.22 3.74
C LYS A 222 23.01 1.17 4.40
N TYR A 223 21.95 1.52 5.14
CA TYR A 223 21.83 2.82 5.79
C TYR A 223 22.73 2.96 7.03
N TYR A 224 22.74 1.95 7.91
CA TYR A 224 23.55 1.96 9.12
C TYR A 224 25.00 1.48 8.91
N GLN A 225 25.34 1.04 7.69
CA GLN A 225 26.65 0.47 7.33
C GLN A 225 27.06 -0.72 8.23
N THR A 226 26.09 -1.39 8.84
CA THR A 226 26.29 -2.53 9.74
C THR A 226 25.10 -3.48 9.67
N LYS A 227 25.37 -4.78 9.87
CA LYS A 227 24.30 -5.78 9.97
C LYS A 227 23.55 -5.60 11.28
N CYS A 228 22.38 -5.00 11.18
CA CYS A 228 21.53 -4.66 12.30
C CYS A 228 20.18 -5.36 12.21
N ILE A 229 19.61 -5.67 13.38
CA ILE A 229 18.24 -6.18 13.50
C ILE A 229 17.31 -5.08 14.01
N PRO A 230 16.00 -5.17 13.76
CA PRO A 230 15.03 -4.15 14.20
C PRO A 230 15.13 -3.82 15.68
N TYR A 231 15.35 -4.83 16.52
CA TYR A 231 15.59 -4.66 17.95
C TYR A 231 16.71 -3.65 18.25
N GLN A 232 17.86 -3.75 17.60
CA GLN A 232 19.00 -2.87 17.86
C GLN A 232 18.72 -1.42 17.42
N ILE A 233 17.98 -1.23 16.32
CA ILE A 233 17.61 0.10 15.80
C ILE A 233 16.57 0.76 16.73
N LEU A 234 15.46 0.06 16.96
CA LEU A 234 14.30 0.60 17.69
C LEU A 234 14.53 0.71 19.20
N SER A 235 15.51 -0.02 19.76
CA SER A 235 15.95 0.17 21.15
C SER A 235 17.06 1.21 21.31
N GLY A 236 17.47 1.90 20.23
CA GLY A 236 18.48 2.95 20.29
C GLY A 236 19.91 2.44 20.56
N ARG A 237 20.20 1.17 20.26
CA ARG A 237 21.53 0.56 20.46
C ARG A 237 22.50 0.78 19.29
N ILE A 238 22.06 1.45 18.24
CA ILE A 238 22.85 1.77 17.05
C ILE A 238 22.97 3.28 16.91
N ALA A 239 24.16 3.74 16.53
CA ALA A 239 24.41 5.14 16.22
C ALA A 239 23.55 5.57 15.02
N VAL A 240 22.77 6.63 15.20
CA VAL A 240 21.89 7.16 14.15
C VAL A 240 22.71 8.03 13.20
N PRO A 241 22.71 7.76 11.88
CA PRO A 241 23.36 8.61 10.87
C PRO A 241 22.79 10.04 10.86
N GLU A 242 23.53 10.99 10.27
CA GLU A 242 23.18 12.42 10.26
C GLU A 242 21.77 12.70 9.74
N SER A 243 21.35 12.03 8.65
CA SER A 243 19.98 12.16 8.12
C SER A 243 18.92 11.75 9.13
N GLY A 244 19.14 10.67 9.88
CA GLY A 244 18.23 10.22 10.93
C GLY A 244 18.19 11.18 12.12
N GLN A 245 19.31 11.84 12.43
CA GLN A 245 19.35 12.89 13.44
C GLN A 245 18.52 14.11 13.03
N ARG A 246 18.59 14.54 11.75
CA ARG A 246 17.73 15.60 11.20
C ARG A 246 16.24 15.27 11.34
N LEU A 247 15.87 14.01 11.13
CA LEU A 247 14.51 13.53 11.34
C LEU A 247 14.09 13.59 12.81
N ILE A 248 14.94 13.12 13.72
CA ILE A 248 14.69 13.19 15.16
C ILE A 248 14.52 14.66 15.60
N GLN A 249 15.36 15.57 15.12
CA GLN A 249 15.24 17.01 15.40
C GLN A 249 13.88 17.56 14.93
N ALA A 250 13.47 17.27 13.70
CA ALA A 250 12.17 17.69 13.18
C ALA A 250 10.99 17.14 14.02
N LEU A 251 11.09 15.91 14.53
CA LEU A 251 10.10 15.33 15.44
C LEU A 251 10.06 16.04 16.80
N LEU A 252 11.20 16.54 17.30
CA LEU A 252 11.32 17.24 18.58
C LEU A 252 10.94 18.73 18.53
N GLU A 253 10.85 19.34 17.34
CA GLU A 253 10.41 20.74 17.22
C GLU A 253 9.03 20.97 17.90
N PRO A 254 8.74 22.13 18.49
CA PRO A 254 7.40 22.39 19.02
C PRO A 254 6.39 22.57 17.88
N TYR A 255 5.10 22.28 18.14
CA TYR A 255 4.03 22.71 17.24
C TYR A 255 4.00 24.24 17.19
N ARG A 256 4.00 24.81 15.98
CA ARG A 256 3.90 26.26 15.79
C ARG A 256 2.63 26.55 15.02
N SER A 257 1.73 27.35 15.60
CA SER A 257 0.61 27.90 14.84
C SER A 257 1.14 29.06 13.98
N LEU A 258 1.60 28.79 12.76
CA LEU A 258 1.80 29.87 11.81
C LEU A 258 0.42 30.42 11.40
N PRO A 259 0.25 31.75 11.25
CA PRO A 259 -0.97 32.30 10.72
C PRO A 259 -1.24 31.67 9.36
N VAL A 260 -2.38 30.99 9.22
CA VAL A 260 -2.82 30.41 7.95
C VAL A 260 -2.91 31.55 6.95
N LYS A 261 -2.00 31.58 5.96
CA LYS A 261 -2.14 32.50 4.82
C LYS A 261 -3.50 32.16 4.20
N PRO A 262 -4.48 33.09 4.17
CA PRO A 262 -5.80 32.80 3.65
C PRO A 262 -5.62 32.19 2.26
N ALA A 263 -6.18 31.00 2.04
CA ALA A 263 -6.14 30.38 0.73
C ALA A 263 -6.62 31.42 -0.27
N GLU A 264 -5.78 31.76 -1.24
CA GLU A 264 -6.18 32.58 -2.36
C GLU A 264 -7.37 31.85 -2.98
N ARG A 265 -8.58 32.38 -2.75
CA ARG A 265 -9.80 31.87 -3.38
C ARG A 265 -9.51 31.98 -4.86
N VAL A 266 -9.26 30.85 -5.51
CA VAL A 266 -9.40 30.75 -6.95
C VAL A 266 -10.88 30.97 -7.20
N VAL A 267 -11.26 32.23 -7.36
CA VAL A 267 -12.57 32.64 -7.82
C VAL A 267 -12.68 32.01 -9.20
N ALA A 268 -13.48 30.96 -9.33
CA ALA A 268 -13.84 30.43 -10.63
C ALA A 268 -14.41 31.60 -11.43
N SER A 269 -13.76 31.97 -12.53
CA SER A 269 -14.27 32.98 -13.45
C SER A 269 -15.65 32.52 -13.92
N PRO A 270 -16.69 33.36 -13.80
CA PRO A 270 -17.99 33.02 -14.34
C PRO A 270 -17.93 32.92 -15.88
N PRO A 271 -18.77 32.07 -16.48
CA PRO A 271 -18.83 31.83 -17.92
C PRO A 271 -19.31 33.05 -18.71
#